data_AF-A0A9D6UMI4-F1
#
_entry.id   AF-A0A9D6UMI4-F1
#
_cell.length_a   1.000
_cell.length_b   1.000
_cell.length_c   1.000
_cell.angle_alpha   90.00
_cell.angle_beta   90.00
_cell.angle_gamma   90.00
#
_symmetry.space_group_name_H-M   'P 1'
#
loop_
_entity.id
_entity.type
_entity.pdbx_description
1 polymer ?
#
loop_
_entity_poly.entity_id
_entity_poly.type
_entity_poly.pdbx_seq_one_letter_code
_entity_poly.pdbx_strand_id
1 'polypeptide(L)' 'MIADKAGGLSESEEDSLAVALDRRLERAGYEPVYFPPEDHQHGEAAAPAPVRSEKVGRNEPCPCGSGKKYKKCCGA' A
#
# COMPACT_ATOMS: atom_id res chain seq x y z
N MET A 1 -28.56 -27.09 14.73
CA MET A 1 -27.90 -25.80 14.40
C MET A 1 -26.85 -25.56 15.46
N ILE A 2 -25.61 -25.30 15.06
CA ILE A 2 -24.40 -25.37 15.91
C ILE A 2 -24.25 -24.03 16.66
N ALA A 3 -25.29 -23.63 17.39
CA ALA A 3 -25.29 -22.38 18.18
C ALA A 3 -24.97 -22.62 19.67
N ASP A 4 -24.82 -23.88 20.10
CA ASP A 4 -24.82 -24.27 21.52
C ASP A 4 -23.48 -24.86 22.03
N LYS A 5 -22.35 -24.73 21.32
CA LYS A 5 -21.09 -25.38 21.76
C LYS A 5 -19.81 -24.54 21.88
N ALA A 6 -19.88 -23.23 21.75
CA ALA A 6 -18.81 -22.35 22.25
C ALA A 6 -19.47 -21.01 22.57
N GLY A 7 -19.41 -20.57 23.84
CA GLY A 7 -20.06 -19.33 24.29
C GLY A 7 -19.71 -18.18 23.34
N GLY A 8 -20.72 -17.75 22.57
CA GLY A 8 -20.60 -17.00 21.33
C GLY A 8 -19.49 -15.95 21.37
N LEU A 9 -18.57 -16.05 20.42
CA LEU A 9 -17.60 -15.00 20.16
C LEU A 9 -18.38 -13.74 19.77
N SER A 10 -17.94 -12.60 20.27
CA SER A 10 -18.43 -11.32 19.77
C SER A 10 -18.03 -11.13 18.30
N GLU A 11 -18.78 -10.33 17.56
CA GLU A 11 -18.49 -10.02 16.16
C GLU A 11 -17.02 -9.55 15.97
N SER A 12 -16.50 -8.77 16.93
CA SER A 12 -15.10 -8.31 16.91
C SER A 12 -14.08 -9.44 17.13
N GLU A 13 -14.42 -10.46 17.91
CA GLU A 13 -13.57 -11.63 18.11
C GLU A 13 -13.59 -12.52 16.86
N GLU A 14 -14.75 -12.69 16.23
CA GLU A 14 -14.89 -13.39 14.95
C GLU A 14 -14.05 -12.70 13.86
N ASP A 15 -14.12 -11.38 13.76
CA ASP A 15 -13.31 -10.58 12.83
C ASP A 15 -11.81 -10.73 13.11
N SER A 16 -11.42 -10.66 14.39
CA SER A 16 -10.02 -10.81 14.79
C SER A 16 -9.46 -12.18 14.42
N LEU A 17 -10.28 -13.23 14.57
CA LEU A 17 -9.92 -14.58 14.18
C LEU A 17 -9.85 -14.73 12.66
N ALA A 18 -10.82 -14.18 11.93
CA ALA A 18 -10.82 -14.18 10.48
C ALA A 18 -9.54 -13.52 9.91
N VAL A 19 -9.16 -12.35 10.45
CA VAL A 19 -7.93 -11.65 10.04
C VAL A 19 -6.68 -12.48 10.37
N ALA A 20 -6.64 -13.11 11.54
CA ALA A 20 -5.50 -13.94 11.94
C ALA A 20 -5.37 -15.20 11.05
N LEU A 21 -6.49 -15.78 10.63
CA LEU A 21 -6.52 -16.96 9.76
C LEU A 21 -6.08 -16.61 8.34
N ASP A 22 -6.60 -15.53 7.76
CA ASP A 22 -6.20 -15.10 6.41
C ASP A 22 -4.70 -14.76 6.35
N ARG A 23 -4.17 -14.02 7.33
CA ARG A 23 -2.73 -13.73 7.42
C ARG A 23 -1.86 -15.01 7.51
N ARG A 24 -2.40 -16.08 8.10
CA ARG A 24 -1.72 -17.38 8.17
C ARG A 24 -1.75 -18.08 6.81
N LEU A 25 -2.88 -18.04 6.10
CA LEU A 25 -3.01 -18.61 4.76
C LEU A 25 -2.05 -17.93 3.78
N GLU A 26 -2.01 -16.60 3.78
CA GLU A 26 -1.11 -15.82 2.92
C GLU A 26 0.36 -16.17 3.17
N ARG A 27 0.77 -16.27 4.45
CA ARG A 27 2.14 -16.69 4.80
C ARG A 27 2.48 -18.11 4.36
N ALA A 28 1.47 -18.95 4.18
CA ALA A 28 1.62 -20.29 3.64
C ALA A 28 1.46 -20.35 2.11
N GLY A 29 1.24 -19.21 1.44
CA GLY A 29 1.08 -19.10 -0.01
C GLY A 29 -0.31 -19.47 -0.52
N TYR A 30 -1.31 -19.47 0.36
CA TYR A 30 -2.71 -19.69 0.01
C TYR A 30 -3.47 -18.36 -0.03
N GLU A 31 -4.49 -18.27 -0.88
CA GLU A 31 -5.38 -17.11 -0.95
C GLU A 31 -6.20 -16.95 0.35
N PRO A 32 -6.49 -15.71 0.77
CA PRO A 32 -7.38 -15.46 1.90
C PRO A 32 -8.80 -15.94 1.57
N VAL A 33 -9.50 -16.45 2.58
CA VAL A 33 -10.83 -17.09 2.43
C VAL A 33 -11.93 -16.22 3.04
N TYR A 34 -11.63 -15.51 4.14
CA TYR A 34 -12.64 -14.75 4.87
C TYR A 34 -12.77 -13.32 4.35
N PHE A 35 -11.66 -12.71 3.97
CA PHE A 35 -11.60 -11.39 3.34
C PHE A 35 -10.98 -11.52 1.93
N PRO A 36 -11.69 -12.14 0.97
CA PRO A 36 -11.20 -12.21 -0.40
C PRO A 36 -11.05 -10.80 -0.99
N PRO A 37 -10.07 -10.57 -1.88
CA PRO A 37 -9.69 -9.23 -2.35
C PRO A 37 -10.74 -8.50 -3.21
N GLU A 38 -11.96 -9.02 -3.34
CA GLU A 38 -12.97 -8.50 -4.28
C GLU A 38 -13.74 -7.26 -3.77
N ASP A 39 -13.50 -6.79 -2.54
CA ASP A 39 -14.16 -5.57 -1.99
C ASP A 39 -13.20 -4.53 -1.38
N HIS A 40 -11.98 -4.37 -1.92
CA HIS A 40 -11.10 -3.28 -1.52
C HIS A 40 -11.36 -1.98 -2.32
N GLN A 41 -12.46 -1.30 -2.01
CA GLN A 41 -12.50 0.17 -2.08
C GLN A 41 -11.94 0.80 -0.78
N HIS A 42 -10.80 0.35 -0.27
CA HIS A 42 -9.99 1.11 0.69
C HIS A 42 -8.52 0.73 0.49
N GLY A 43 -7.96 1.24 -0.61
CA GLY A 43 -6.54 1.14 -0.90
C GLY A 43 -5.76 2.19 -0.12
N GLU A 44 -5.00 1.74 0.89
CA GLU A 44 -3.92 2.54 1.46
C GLU A 44 -2.64 1.70 1.58
N ALA A 45 -2.21 1.18 0.43
CA ALA A 45 -0.79 1.14 0.11
C ALA A 45 -0.65 1.92 -1.19
N ALA A 46 -0.59 3.25 -1.08
CA ALA A 46 -0.23 4.10 -2.19
C ALA A 46 1.15 3.65 -2.68
N ALA A 47 1.18 2.87 -3.76
CA ALA A 47 2.39 2.73 -4.56
C ALA A 47 2.92 4.17 -4.79
N PRO A 48 4.23 4.42 -4.65
CA PRO A 48 4.75 5.77 -4.81
C PRO A 48 4.29 6.26 -6.17
N ALA A 49 3.49 7.34 -6.17
CA ALA A 49 3.06 7.98 -7.39
C ALA A 49 4.31 8.19 -8.27
N PRO A 50 4.24 7.92 -9.58
CA PRO A 50 5.39 8.13 -10.45
C PRO A 50 5.85 9.57 -10.23
N VAL A 51 7.11 9.72 -9.82
CA VAL A 51 7.68 11.04 -9.53
C VAL A 51 7.53 11.84 -10.82
N ARG A 52 6.62 12.82 -10.82
CA ARG A 52 6.55 13.77 -11.93
C ARG A 52 7.87 14.52 -11.88
N SER A 53 8.81 14.14 -12.74
CA SER A 53 9.97 14.98 -13.00
C SER A 53 9.42 16.26 -13.60
N GLU A 54 9.35 17.32 -12.82
CA GLU A 54 9.15 18.66 -13.38
C GLU A 54 10.24 18.87 -14.43
N LYS A 55 9.83 19.17 -15.65
CA LYS A 55 10.76 19.41 -16.76
C LYS A 55 11.48 20.72 -16.46
N VAL A 56 12.63 20.64 -15.78
CA VAL A 56 13.46 21.80 -15.46
C VAL A 56 13.86 22.50 -16.75
N GLY A 57 13.52 23.79 -16.85
CA GLY A 57 13.86 24.61 -17.99
C GLY A 57 15.37 24.77 -18.13
N ARG A 58 15.88 24.74 -19.36
CA ARG A 58 17.32 24.82 -19.66
C ARG A 58 18.02 26.05 -19.03
N ASN A 59 17.29 27.14 -18.77
CA ASN A 59 17.82 28.37 -18.16
C ASN A 59 17.53 28.51 -16.65
N GLU A 60 16.78 27.61 -16.03
CA GLU A 60 16.41 27.65 -14.61
C GLU A 60 17.59 27.26 -13.70
N PRO A 61 17.57 27.62 -12.40
CA PRO A 61 18.56 27.14 -11.43
C PRO A 61 18.60 25.60 -11.39
N CYS A 62 19.80 25.04 -11.31
CA CYS A 62 19.99 23.60 -11.33
C CYS A 62 19.56 22.96 -9.99
N PRO A 63 18.71 21.90 -10.00
CA PRO A 63 18.19 21.29 -8.78
C PRO A 63 19.25 20.57 -7.93
N CYS A 64 20.49 20.44 -8.42
CA CYS A 64 21.61 19.88 -7.66
C CYS A 64 22.23 20.85 -6.64
N GLY A 65 21.72 22.09 -6.53
CA GLY A 65 22.18 23.07 -5.54
C GLY A 65 23.46 23.83 -5.91
N SER A 66 23.95 23.72 -7.14
CA SER A 66 25.19 24.39 -7.58
C SER A 66 25.06 25.90 -7.78
N GLY A 67 23.85 26.46 -7.78
CA GLY A 67 23.57 27.86 -8.09
C GLY A 67 23.72 28.23 -9.57
N LYS A 68 24.11 27.29 -10.45
CA LYS A 68 24.27 27.51 -11.89
C LYS A 68 22.95 27.23 -12.63
N LYS A 69 22.78 27.80 -13.83
CA LYS A 69 21.67 27.44 -14.74
C LYS A 69 21.78 25.96 -15.16
N TYR A 70 20.65 25.26 -15.32
CA TYR A 70 20.61 23.83 -15.65
C TYR A 70 21.50 23.46 -16.85
N LYS A 71 21.45 24.25 -17.94
CA LYS A 71 22.30 24.05 -19.13
C LYS A 71 23.81 24.18 -18.95
N LYS A 72 24.25 24.77 -17.84
CA LYS A 72 25.66 24.95 -17.49
C LYS A 72 26.09 24.03 -16.35
N CYS A 73 25.26 23.05 -16.00
CA CYS A 73 25.48 22.12 -14.90
C CYS A 73 25.04 20.71 -15.30
N CYS A 74 23.91 20.21 -14.81
CA CYS A 74 23.45 18.84 -15.08
C CYS A 74 22.84 18.63 -16.48
N GLY A 75 22.51 19.71 -17.20
CA GLY A 75 21.96 19.65 -18.56
C GLY A 75 22.98 19.90 -19.67
N ALA A 76 24.26 19.63 -19.41
CA ALA A 76 25.36 19.70 -20.37
C ALA A 76 25.50 18.38 -21.13
#